data_AF-A0A151JBS8-F1
#
_entry.id   AF-A0A151JBS8-F1
#
_cell.length_a   1.000
_cell.length_b   1.000
_cell.length_c   1.000
_cell.angle_alpha   90.00
_cell.angle_beta   90.00
_cell.angle_gamma   90.00
#
_symmetry.space_group_name_H-M   'P 1'
#
loop_
_entity.id
_entity.type
_entity.pdbx_description
1 polymer ?
#
loop_
_entity_poly.entity_id
_entity_poly.type
_entity_poly.pdbx_seq_one_letter_code
_entity_poly.pdbx_strand_id
1 'polypeptide(L)'
;TAEEVAEAVATNGQALKADIRVGPPRLGRGGLYAVWVQCPLSCANKILGEGRLRVGWTLAGVVPLAKRRLQCFRCLAVGHTRASCLSLTYRSNWCFQCGGDDGHKANICRRPPKCPVCASRGMPSGHRAGSAECVPFNGRGRMSDQEEARSDATVELNTGADRGAPAPAEGTREDVMETCDG
;
A
#
# COMPACT_ATOMS: atom_id res chain seq x y z
N THR A 1 15.53 -10.25 -25.03
CA THR A 1 16.18 -9.45 -23.97
C THR A 1 15.42 -8.14 -23.76
N ALA A 2 15.77 -7.31 -22.76
CA ALA A 2 15.11 -6.01 -22.57
C ALA A 2 15.36 -5.05 -23.75
N GLU A 3 16.55 -5.14 -24.36
CA GLU A 3 16.92 -4.38 -25.56
C GLU A 3 16.04 -4.77 -26.74
N GLU A 4 15.93 -6.07 -27.08
CA GLU A 4 15.04 -6.55 -28.15
C GLU A 4 13.58 -6.07 -27.99
N VAL A 5 13.09 -5.99 -26.74
CA VAL A 5 11.76 -5.46 -26.46
C VAL A 5 11.70 -3.96 -26.77
N ALA A 6 12.70 -3.18 -26.36
CA ALA A 6 12.77 -1.74 -26.65
C ALA A 6 12.82 -1.48 -28.16
N GLU A 7 13.57 -2.29 -28.92
CA GLU A 7 13.65 -2.17 -30.38
C GLU A 7 12.31 -2.49 -31.04
N ALA A 8 11.68 -3.60 -30.65
CA ALA A 8 10.37 -3.97 -31.19
C ALA A 8 9.31 -2.90 -30.90
N VAL A 9 9.31 -2.31 -29.70
CA VAL A 9 8.39 -1.21 -29.33
C VAL A 9 8.68 0.05 -30.14
N ALA A 10 9.95 0.40 -30.36
CA ALA A 10 10.32 1.56 -31.14
C ALA A 10 9.87 1.44 -32.61
N THR A 11 10.11 0.28 -33.23
CA THR A 11 9.77 0.02 -34.63
C THR A 11 8.25 0.00 -34.86
N ASN A 12 7.51 -0.77 -34.05
CA ASN A 12 6.06 -0.92 -34.24
C ASN A 12 5.27 0.30 -33.73
N GLY A 13 5.75 0.91 -32.64
CA GLY A 13 5.14 2.10 -32.05
C GLY A 13 5.54 3.42 -32.71
N GLN A 14 6.51 3.39 -33.64
CA GLN A 14 7.07 4.57 -34.33
C GLN A 14 7.51 5.65 -33.33
N ALA A 15 8.31 5.25 -32.34
CA ALA A 15 8.82 6.14 -31.31
C ALA A 15 10.33 6.01 -31.18
N LEU A 16 10.97 7.06 -30.63
CA LEU A 16 12.41 7.03 -30.36
C LEU A 16 12.70 6.07 -29.21
N LYS A 17 13.77 5.28 -29.35
CA LYS A 17 14.25 4.37 -28.29
C LYS A 17 14.52 5.11 -26.96
N ALA A 18 14.91 6.39 -27.03
CA ALA A 18 15.16 7.23 -25.85
C ALA A 18 13.92 7.47 -24.98
N ASP A 19 12.73 7.44 -25.56
CA ASP A 19 11.46 7.67 -24.86
C ASP A 19 10.86 6.36 -24.31
N ILE A 20 11.52 5.23 -24.56
CA ILE A 20 11.05 3.89 -24.19
C ILE A 20 11.88 3.39 -23.03
N ARG A 21 11.21 3.04 -21.92
CA ARG A 21 11.82 2.40 -20.76
C ARG A 21 11.24 1.00 -20.61
N VAL A 22 12.13 0.03 -20.49
CA VAL A 22 11.77 -1.39 -20.39
C VAL A 22 12.25 -1.94 -19.05
N GLY A 23 11.34 -2.57 -18.31
CA GLY A 23 11.67 -3.27 -17.08
C GLY A 23 12.37 -4.62 -17.34
N PRO A 24 13.03 -5.19 -16.33
CA PRO A 24 13.58 -6.54 -16.46
C PRO A 24 12.44 -7.56 -16.67
N PRO A 25 12.62 -8.57 -17.55
CA PRO A 25 11.68 -9.67 -17.67
C PRO A 25 11.47 -10.38 -16.34
N ARG A 26 10.21 -10.56 -15.96
CA ARG A 26 9.80 -11.26 -14.73
C ARG A 26 8.97 -12.47 -15.10
N LEU A 27 9.30 -13.61 -14.51
CA LEU A 27 8.48 -14.80 -14.62
C LEU A 27 7.19 -14.60 -13.82
N GLY A 28 6.05 -14.64 -14.51
CA GLY A 28 4.72 -14.62 -13.90
C GLY A 28 4.37 -15.96 -13.26
N ARG A 29 3.22 -16.02 -12.58
CA ARG A 29 2.74 -17.27 -11.97
C ARG A 29 2.29 -18.30 -13.00
N GLY A 30 1.84 -17.87 -14.18
CA GLY A 30 1.40 -18.75 -15.27
C GLY A 30 2.54 -19.33 -16.11
N GLY A 31 3.80 -19.25 -15.64
CA GLY A 31 4.97 -19.75 -16.38
C GLY A 31 5.43 -18.88 -17.55
N LEU A 32 4.68 -17.83 -17.90
CA LEU A 32 5.05 -16.87 -18.94
C LEU A 32 5.89 -15.73 -18.37
N TYR A 33 6.86 -15.26 -19.15
CA TYR A 33 7.59 -14.03 -18.84
C TYR A 33 6.73 -12.82 -19.21
N ALA A 34 6.79 -11.79 -18.36
CA ALA A 34 6.17 -10.51 -18.58
C ALA A 34 7.19 -9.38 -18.36
N VAL A 35 7.03 -8.31 -19.12
CA VAL A 35 7.85 -7.10 -19.05
C VAL A 35 6.91 -5.90 -19.02
N TRP A 36 7.18 -4.91 -18.18
CA TRP A 36 6.50 -3.63 -18.27
C TRP A 36 7.31 -2.70 -19.19
N VAL A 37 6.59 -1.91 -19.98
CA VAL A 37 7.17 -0.91 -20.87
C VAL A 37 6.48 0.41 -20.61
N GLN A 38 7.27 1.47 -20.47
CA GLN A 38 6.80 2.85 -20.47
C GLN A 38 7.24 3.48 -21.80
N CYS A 39 6.29 4.08 -22.51
CA CYS A 39 6.51 4.72 -23.81
C CYS A 39 5.49 5.86 -23.99
N PRO A 40 5.67 6.73 -25.00
CA PRO A 40 4.69 7.76 -25.33
C PRO A 40 3.30 7.16 -25.60
N LEU A 41 2.24 7.89 -25.26
CA LEU A 41 0.86 7.40 -25.37
C LEU A 41 0.49 7.03 -26.82
N SER A 42 0.98 7.80 -27.80
CA SER A 42 0.77 7.52 -29.22
C SER A 42 1.37 6.17 -29.66
N CYS A 43 2.56 5.84 -29.16
CA CYS A 43 3.25 4.57 -29.35
C CYS A 43 2.45 3.42 -28.70
N ALA A 44 2.05 3.60 -27.44
CA ALA A 44 1.25 2.62 -26.72
C ALA A 44 -0.06 2.30 -27.45
N ASN A 45 -0.80 3.30 -27.92
CA ASN A 45 -2.08 3.11 -28.60
C ASN A 45 -1.96 2.28 -29.89
N LYS A 46 -0.88 2.46 -30.67
CA LYS A 46 -0.63 1.67 -31.88
C LYS A 46 -0.41 0.20 -31.54
N ILE A 47 0.51 -0.06 -30.62
CA ILE A 47 0.86 -1.44 -30.22
C ILE A 47 -0.34 -2.12 -29.54
N LEU A 48 -1.12 -1.38 -28.75
CA LEU A 48 -2.35 -1.87 -28.13
C LEU A 48 -3.45 -2.18 -29.15
N GLY A 49 -3.51 -1.43 -30.26
CA GLY A 49 -4.47 -1.68 -31.35
C GLY A 49 -4.26 -3.04 -32.01
N GLU A 50 -3.01 -3.47 -32.17
CA GLU A 50 -2.67 -4.81 -32.67
C GLU A 50 -2.84 -5.90 -31.60
N GLY A 51 -2.66 -5.53 -30.33
CA GLY A 51 -2.80 -6.42 -29.15
C GLY A 51 -1.68 -7.46 -28.99
N ARG A 52 -0.76 -7.56 -29.97
CA ARG A 52 0.37 -8.48 -29.96
C ARG A 52 1.60 -7.79 -30.55
N LEU A 53 2.78 -8.11 -30.01
CA LEU A 53 4.05 -7.57 -30.45
C LEU A 53 5.03 -8.71 -30.72
N ARG A 54 5.65 -8.72 -31.90
CA ARG A 54 6.71 -9.67 -32.21
C ARG A 54 8.04 -9.19 -31.64
N VAL A 55 8.66 -10.00 -30.79
CA VAL A 55 9.98 -9.76 -30.21
C VAL A 55 10.86 -10.97 -30.57
N GLY A 56 11.76 -10.77 -31.54
CA GLY A 56 12.53 -11.86 -32.15
C GLY A 56 11.62 -12.94 -32.74
N TRP A 57 11.71 -14.14 -32.18
CA TRP A 57 10.90 -15.31 -32.56
C TRP A 57 9.61 -15.47 -31.75
N THR A 58 9.40 -14.63 -30.73
CA THR A 58 8.25 -14.75 -29.82
C THR A 58 7.18 -13.73 -30.17
N LEU A 59 5.91 -14.14 -30.12
CA LEU A 59 4.77 -13.25 -30.25
C LEU A 59 4.16 -12.98 -28.87
N ALA A 60 4.45 -11.81 -28.31
CA ALA A 60 4.03 -11.42 -26.96
C ALA A 60 2.67 -10.72 -27.00
N GLY A 61 1.76 -11.09 -26.09
CA GLY A 61 0.51 -10.34 -25.90
C GLY A 61 0.76 -9.00 -25.21
N VAL A 62 0.12 -7.94 -25.69
CA VAL A 62 0.26 -6.60 -25.12
C VAL A 62 -1.04 -6.21 -24.44
N VAL A 63 -0.94 -5.80 -23.17
CA VAL A 63 -2.08 -5.44 -22.34
C VAL A 63 -1.79 -4.10 -21.67
N PRO A 64 -2.77 -3.17 -21.63
CA PRO A 64 -2.55 -1.89 -20.97
C PRO A 64 -2.38 -2.11 -19.46
N LEU A 65 -1.38 -1.45 -18.88
CA LEU A 65 -1.13 -1.54 -17.45
C LEU A 65 -2.12 -0.64 -16.71
N ALA A 66 -3.14 -1.25 -16.09
CA ALA A 66 -4.13 -0.51 -15.31
C ALA A 66 -3.48 0.25 -14.15
N LYS A 67 -4.03 1.43 -13.84
CA LYS A 67 -3.60 2.23 -12.68
C LYS A 67 -3.69 1.37 -11.42
N ARG A 68 -2.55 1.24 -10.72
CA ARG A 68 -2.50 0.47 -9.48
C ARG A 68 -3.40 1.13 -8.45
N ARG A 69 -4.31 0.36 -7.86
CA ARG A 69 -5.21 0.81 -6.80
C ARG A 69 -4.38 1.16 -5.55
N LEU A 70 -4.84 2.16 -4.81
CA LEU A 70 -4.27 2.47 -3.50
C LEU A 70 -4.44 1.26 -2.59
N GLN A 71 -3.33 0.75 -2.07
CA GLN A 71 -3.31 -0.39 -1.18
C GLN A 71 -2.60 0.01 0.11
N CYS A 72 -3.29 -0.15 1.24
CA CYS A 72 -2.73 0.14 2.53
C CYS A 72 -1.77 -0.97 2.95
N PHE A 73 -0.50 -0.62 3.14
CA PHE A 73 0.52 -1.58 3.59
C PHE A 73 0.39 -1.94 5.07
N ARG A 74 -0.45 -1.23 5.85
CA ARG A 74 -0.73 -1.56 7.25
C ARG A 74 -1.78 -2.65 7.38
N CYS A 75 -2.90 -2.53 6.67
CA CYS A 75 -4.07 -3.40 6.88
C CYS A 75 -4.40 -4.28 5.67
N LEU A 76 -3.68 -4.09 4.56
CA LEU A 76 -3.85 -4.76 3.26
C LEU A 76 -5.13 -4.41 2.50
N ALA A 77 -5.95 -3.50 3.01
CA ALA A 77 -7.16 -3.05 2.34
C ALA A 77 -6.85 -2.10 1.18
N VAL A 78 -7.82 -1.93 0.30
CA VAL A 78 -7.74 -1.06 -0.88
C VAL A 78 -8.56 0.21 -0.69
N GLY A 79 -8.12 1.30 -1.31
CA GLY A 79 -8.80 2.60 -1.31
C GLY A 79 -8.15 3.66 -0.40
N HIS A 80 -7.17 3.31 0.41
CA HIS A 80 -6.48 4.25 1.30
C HIS A 80 -4.99 3.89 1.46
N THR A 81 -4.22 4.79 2.06
CA THR A 81 -2.79 4.61 2.35
C THR A 81 -2.57 4.42 3.85
N ARG A 82 -1.36 4.07 4.26
CA ARG A 82 -1.03 3.90 5.70
C ARG A 82 -1.33 5.15 6.54
N ALA A 83 -1.11 6.34 5.96
CA ALA A 83 -1.33 7.62 6.65
C ALA A 83 -2.81 7.88 6.97
N SER A 84 -3.73 7.41 6.11
CA SER A 84 -5.18 7.57 6.30
C SER A 84 -5.88 6.30 6.83
N CYS A 85 -5.10 5.38 7.38
CA CYS A 85 -5.60 4.08 7.81
C CYS A 85 -6.21 4.15 9.21
N LEU A 86 -7.50 3.82 9.31
CA LEU A 86 -8.26 3.77 10.56
C LEU A 86 -8.33 2.37 11.17
N SER A 87 -7.74 1.36 10.52
CA SER A 87 -7.86 -0.02 11.00
C SER A 87 -7.03 -0.27 12.25
N LEU A 88 -7.61 -1.00 13.20
CA LEU A 88 -6.90 -1.45 14.40
C LEU A 88 -5.97 -2.64 14.09
N THR A 89 -6.31 -3.48 13.12
CA THR A 89 -5.48 -4.66 12.79
C THR A 89 -4.22 -4.29 12.00
N TYR A 90 -3.09 -4.87 12.40
CA TYR A 90 -1.79 -4.74 11.73
C TYR A 90 -1.44 -6.01 10.94
N ARG A 91 -1.35 -5.89 9.62
CA ARG A 91 -1.07 -6.97 8.67
C ARG A 91 0.15 -6.68 7.79
N SER A 92 1.03 -5.77 8.18
CA SER A 92 2.16 -5.36 7.34
C SER A 92 3.14 -6.48 7.03
N ASN A 93 3.25 -7.47 7.92
CA ASN A 93 4.12 -8.64 7.75
C ASN A 93 3.40 -9.82 7.08
N TRP A 94 2.11 -9.67 6.75
CA TRP A 94 1.34 -10.74 6.15
C TRP A 94 1.60 -10.81 4.64
N CYS A 95 1.60 -12.03 4.11
CA CYS A 95 1.76 -12.25 2.70
C CYS A 95 0.54 -11.74 1.92
N PHE A 96 0.75 -10.82 0.98
CA PHE A 96 -0.30 -10.30 0.12
C PHE A 96 -1.04 -11.38 -0.70
N GLN A 97 -0.42 -12.54 -0.94
CA GLN A 97 -0.98 -13.62 -1.74
C GLN A 97 -1.95 -14.48 -0.94
N CYS A 98 -1.47 -15.11 0.14
CA CYS A 98 -2.22 -16.11 0.89
C CYS A 98 -2.72 -15.61 2.25
N GLY A 99 -2.35 -14.39 2.66
CA GLY A 99 -2.73 -13.83 3.95
C GLY A 99 -2.06 -14.49 5.15
N GLY A 100 -1.02 -15.30 4.97
CA GLY A 100 -0.24 -15.87 6.08
C GLY A 100 0.63 -14.83 6.77
N ASP A 101 0.78 -14.94 8.09
CA ASP A 101 1.50 -14.03 8.99
C ASP A 101 2.96 -14.46 9.26
N ASP A 102 3.41 -15.54 8.63
CA ASP A 102 4.76 -16.12 8.75
C ASP A 102 5.89 -15.30 8.08
N GLY A 103 5.62 -14.05 7.71
CA GLY A 103 6.64 -13.10 7.20
C GLY A 103 7.17 -13.36 5.79
N HIS A 104 6.74 -14.45 5.13
CA HIS A 104 7.18 -14.76 3.78
C HIS A 104 6.63 -13.75 2.75
N LYS A 105 7.40 -13.51 1.70
CA LYS A 105 7.04 -12.56 0.64
C LYS A 105 6.12 -13.20 -0.41
N ALA A 106 5.24 -12.39 -0.98
CA ALA A 106 4.29 -12.86 -1.99
C ALA A 106 4.95 -13.40 -3.27
N ASN A 107 6.16 -12.94 -3.61
CA ASN A 107 6.91 -13.41 -4.78
C ASN A 107 7.33 -14.90 -4.68
N ILE A 108 7.65 -15.37 -3.48
CA ILE A 108 8.02 -16.78 -3.21
C ILE A 108 6.82 -17.63 -2.77
N CYS A 109 5.69 -17.01 -2.42
CA CYS A 109 4.49 -17.71 -1.98
C CYS A 109 3.90 -18.58 -3.11
N ARG A 110 3.71 -19.87 -2.83
CA ARG A 110 3.01 -20.85 -3.68
C ARG A 110 1.65 -21.30 -3.14
N ARG A 111 1.25 -20.80 -1.96
CA ARG A 111 -0.07 -21.08 -1.37
C ARG A 111 -1.20 -20.49 -2.23
N PRO A 112 -2.41 -21.08 -2.19
CA PRO A 112 -3.56 -20.55 -2.88
C PRO A 112 -3.86 -19.11 -2.43
N PRO A 113 -4.40 -18.26 -3.32
CA PRO A 113 -4.73 -16.88 -2.98
C PRO A 113 -5.80 -16.83 -1.89
N LYS A 114 -5.57 -16.03 -0.85
CA LYS A 114 -6.53 -15.74 0.20
C LYS A 114 -6.37 -14.31 0.69
N CYS A 115 -7.40 -13.50 0.54
CA CYS A 115 -7.41 -12.11 0.97
C CYS A 115 -7.82 -12.02 2.44
N PRO A 116 -6.92 -11.60 3.36
CA PRO A 116 -7.25 -11.53 4.78
C PRO A 116 -8.29 -10.45 5.10
N VAL A 117 -8.39 -9.40 4.27
CA VAL A 117 -9.36 -8.31 4.44
C VAL A 117 -10.77 -8.73 4.05
N CYS A 118 -10.92 -9.45 2.93
CA CYS A 118 -12.23 -9.96 2.52
C CYS A 118 -12.67 -11.13 3.41
N ALA A 119 -11.73 -11.98 3.85
CA ALA A 119 -12.00 -13.09 4.76
C ALA A 119 -12.55 -12.60 6.10
N SER A 120 -11.95 -11.58 6.72
CA SER A 120 -12.44 -11.02 7.99
C SER A 120 -13.80 -10.32 7.89
N ARG A 121 -14.26 -10.04 6.66
CA ARG A 121 -15.57 -9.43 6.37
C ARG A 121 -16.62 -10.45 5.95
N GLY A 122 -16.30 -11.75 5.92
CA GLY A 122 -17.21 -12.79 5.44
C GLY A 122 -17.50 -12.72 3.94
N MET A 123 -16.63 -12.09 3.14
CA MET A 123 -16.79 -11.97 1.69
C MET A 123 -15.94 -13.01 0.94
N PRO A 124 -16.23 -13.26 -0.36
CA PRO A 124 -15.37 -14.08 -1.21
C PRO A 124 -13.92 -13.63 -1.10
N SER A 125 -13.05 -14.52 -0.64
CA SER A 125 -11.67 -14.19 -0.27
C SER A 125 -10.64 -14.99 -1.06
N GLY A 126 -11.04 -15.78 -2.05
CA GLY A 126 -10.17 -16.59 -2.91
C GLY A 126 -9.30 -15.80 -3.90
N HIS A 127 -8.82 -14.62 -3.50
CA HIS A 127 -8.04 -13.71 -4.33
C HIS A 127 -6.91 -13.05 -3.56
N ARG A 128 -5.94 -12.49 -4.30
CA ARG A 128 -4.81 -11.75 -3.72
C ARG A 128 -5.27 -10.41 -3.14
N ALA A 129 -4.78 -10.03 -1.96
CA ALA A 129 -5.03 -8.71 -1.41
C ALA A 129 -4.53 -7.59 -2.34
N GLY A 130 -5.39 -6.64 -2.67
CA GLY A 130 -5.09 -5.58 -3.64
C GLY A 130 -5.50 -5.89 -5.08
N SER A 131 -6.03 -7.07 -5.37
CA SER A 131 -6.52 -7.43 -6.70
C SER A 131 -7.76 -6.64 -7.10
N ALA A 132 -8.18 -6.76 -8.38
CA ALA A 132 -9.40 -6.13 -8.88
C ALA A 132 -10.66 -6.59 -8.12
N GLU A 133 -10.67 -7.84 -7.66
CA GLU A 133 -11.75 -8.45 -6.88
C GLU A 133 -11.85 -7.92 -5.44
N CYS A 134 -10.80 -7.24 -4.93
CA CYS A 134 -10.84 -6.66 -3.59
C CYS A 134 -11.80 -5.45 -3.54
N VAL A 135 -12.83 -5.55 -2.72
CA VAL A 135 -13.74 -4.44 -2.43
C VAL A 135 -13.04 -3.41 -1.52
N PRO A 136 -13.06 -2.10 -1.87
CA PRO A 136 -12.55 -1.03 -1.01
C PRO A 136 -13.02 -1.10 0.43
N PHE A 137 -12.13 -0.74 1.36
CA PHE A 137 -12.44 -0.72 2.78
C PHE A 137 -11.51 0.23 3.52
N ASN A 138 -12.08 1.13 4.32
CA ASN A 138 -11.34 1.96 5.29
C ASN A 138 -12.04 2.00 6.66
N GLY A 139 -12.77 0.93 7.02
CA GLY A 139 -13.37 0.83 8.35
C GLY A 139 -12.33 0.45 9.40
N ARG A 140 -12.71 0.58 10.68
CA ARG A 140 -11.85 0.27 11.84
C ARG A 140 -11.38 -1.20 11.94
N GLY A 141 -11.91 -2.08 11.08
CA GLY A 141 -11.67 -3.52 11.15
C GLY A 141 -12.42 -4.13 12.34
N ARG A 142 -12.80 -5.41 12.25
CA ARG A 142 -13.11 -6.19 13.45
C ARG A 142 -11.79 -6.72 14.00
N MET A 143 -11.49 -6.46 15.27
CA MET A 143 -10.43 -7.16 15.98
C MET A 143 -10.84 -8.62 16.15
N SER A 144 -9.88 -9.52 16.24
CA SER A 144 -10.16 -10.84 16.80
C SER A 144 -10.38 -10.68 18.31
N ASP A 145 -11.24 -11.52 18.91
CA ASP A 145 -11.54 -11.46 20.35
C ASP A 145 -10.26 -11.53 21.22
N GLN A 146 -9.19 -12.16 20.72
CA GLN A 146 -7.88 -12.24 21.37
C GLN A 146 -7.07 -10.93 21.33
N GLU A 147 -7.20 -10.13 20.27
CA GLU A 147 -6.52 -8.83 20.15
C GLU A 147 -7.24 -7.75 20.95
N GLU A 148 -8.57 -7.84 21.06
CA GLU A 148 -9.41 -6.94 21.86
C GLU A 148 -9.07 -7.04 23.36
N ALA A 149 -8.94 -8.27 23.88
CA ALA A 149 -8.50 -8.54 25.25
C ALA A 149 -7.09 -8.00 25.56
N ARG A 150 -6.18 -8.02 24.56
CA ARG A 150 -4.80 -7.51 24.72
C ARG A 150 -4.73 -5.98 24.65
N SER A 151 -5.64 -5.34 23.90
CA SER A 151 -5.75 -3.87 23.88
C SER A 151 -6.37 -3.30 25.15
N ASP A 152 -7.38 -3.98 25.74
CA ASP A 152 -7.97 -3.57 27.02
C ASP A 152 -6.95 -3.60 28.15
N ALA A 153 -6.12 -4.64 28.22
CA ALA A 153 -5.04 -4.74 29.19
C ALA A 153 -3.99 -3.60 29.09
N THR A 154 -3.74 -3.06 27.89
CA THR A 154 -2.87 -1.89 27.70
C THR A 154 -3.54 -0.55 28.02
N VAL A 155 -4.88 -0.48 28.01
CA VAL A 155 -5.63 0.73 28.38
C VAL A 155 -5.72 0.84 29.90
N GLU A 156 -5.91 -0.27 30.61
CA GLU A 156 -5.94 -0.26 32.08
C GLU A 156 -4.61 0.16 32.72
N LEU A 157 -3.47 -0.12 32.08
CA LEU A 157 -2.15 0.30 32.61
C LEU A 157 -1.90 1.82 32.55
N ASN A 158 -2.68 2.55 31.73
CA ASN A 158 -2.43 3.96 31.46
C ASN A 158 -3.38 4.90 32.21
N THR A 159 -4.26 4.37 33.07
CA THR A 159 -5.31 5.16 33.75
C THR A 159 -4.99 5.43 35.22
N GLY A 160 -3.73 5.69 35.56
CA GLY A 160 -3.36 5.94 36.96
C GLY A 160 -2.02 6.65 37.15
N ALA A 161 -2.01 7.97 37.02
CA ALA A 161 -1.22 8.88 37.86
C ALA A 161 -1.67 10.33 37.60
N ASP A 162 -2.64 10.76 38.39
CA ASP A 162 -2.92 12.16 38.62
C ASP A 162 -2.09 12.67 39.82
N ARG A 163 -1.80 13.97 39.82
CA ARG A 163 -1.23 14.85 40.87
C ARG A 163 0.28 15.19 40.85
N GLY A 164 0.57 16.45 40.51
CA GLY A 164 0.94 17.43 41.56
C GLY A 164 2.12 18.40 41.33
N ALA A 165 1.81 19.70 41.43
CA ALA A 165 2.63 20.85 41.92
C ALA A 165 3.50 21.67 40.91
N PRO A 166 3.90 22.92 41.26
CA PRO A 166 3.08 24.11 41.53
C PRO A 166 3.49 25.34 40.67
N ALA A 167 2.74 26.44 40.79
CA ALA A 167 2.95 27.72 40.09
C ALA A 167 4.22 28.49 40.54
N PRO A 168 4.81 29.36 39.70
CA PRO A 168 5.80 30.33 40.15
C PRO A 168 5.14 31.64 40.63
N ALA A 169 5.66 32.18 41.72
CA ALA A 169 5.30 33.49 42.27
C ALA A 169 6.54 34.40 42.23
N GLU A 170 6.44 35.59 41.63
CA GLU A 170 7.13 36.86 41.95
C GLU A 170 6.44 37.97 41.11
N GLY A 171 6.07 39.16 41.58
CA GLY A 171 6.15 39.77 42.90
C GLY A 171 5.36 41.09 42.91
N THR A 172 5.03 41.59 44.10
CA THR A 172 4.46 42.93 44.29
C THR A 172 5.27 43.60 45.40
N ARG A 173 5.90 44.72 45.08
CA ARG A 173 6.53 45.62 46.05
C ARG A 173 5.44 46.56 46.55
N GLU A 174 5.23 46.58 47.86
CA GLU A 174 4.38 47.55 48.55
C GLU A 174 5.19 48.82 48.81
N ASP A 175 4.79 49.94 48.21
CA ASP A 175 5.18 51.27 48.66
C ASP A 175 4.05 51.83 49.55
N VAL A 176 4.38 51.99 50.84
CA VAL A 176 3.52 52.54 51.89
C VAL A 176 3.42 54.06 51.73
N MET A 177 2.19 54.57 51.79
CA MET A 177 1.85 55.99 51.82
C MET A 177 1.68 56.43 53.29
N GLU A 178 2.50 57.38 53.75
CA GLU A 178 2.32 58.08 55.02
C GLU A 178 2.26 59.60 54.76
N THR A 179 1.33 60.27 55.44
CA THR A 179 0.79 61.61 55.18
C THR A 179 1.39 62.72 56.05
N CYS A 180 1.01 63.98 55.75
CA CYS A 180 1.10 65.24 56.55
C CYS A 180 2.41 66.02 56.41
N ASP A 181 2.51 67.35 56.39
CA ASP A 181 1.60 68.52 56.36
C ASP A 181 2.54 69.75 56.14
N GLY A 182 2.06 70.84 55.51
CA GLY A 182 2.69 72.18 55.59
C GLY A 182 3.36 72.74 54.33
#